data_AF-A0ABD1M8U6-F1
#
_entry.id   AF-A0ABD1M8U6-F1
#
_cell.length_a   1.000
_cell.length_b   1.000
_cell.length_c   1.000
_cell.angle_alpha   90.00
_cell.angle_beta   90.00
_cell.angle_gamma   90.00
#
_symmetry.space_group_name_H-M   'P 1'
#
loop_
_entity.id
_entity.type
_entity.pdbx_description
1 polymer ?
#
loop_
_entity_poly.entity_id
_entity_poly.type
_entity_poly.pdbx_seq_one_letter_code
_entity_poly.pdbx_strand_id
1 'polypeptide(L)'
;MENKGSDDDENGNLCRCPVKLSGCLEELVRFTLNSHSHHLDLSSQFCSTLLQDDPSSSHSQSQPKDSLEGVPPYPLYKRLAYALLRCVDSETFCGTGCNSLMVDEFGDSSMQQKRNEWRKLIVKKGFEIVNILKSVSFELHVQEPFFSQLNDGLKTIEGRCASGKYKRIKAGNLILFNKSVVFEVKGVRCYPSFFTMLETESLGKVLPGVESCEEGVKVYRRFYTEEKEQANGVLAIIVSKFTPQPYDSLASLFRGLSYEGVQSLLGLMHTSGTNPNKLPPPISALLTSFNLPCKTTEMGLTHGARALAKHACRSSSGYWGSLNGNNSNKNMLAMDVINRIIAHCCWLNVHTVPPHGVVFEIRVADGYGARWTEDGSKFIGFLEPYMQDGHSKRWKH
;
A
#
# COMPACT_ATOMS: atom_id res chain seq x y z
N MET A 1 10.94 -11.49 18.38
CA MET A 1 9.86 -11.99 19.26
C MET A 1 8.56 -11.62 18.58
N GLU A 2 8.10 -12.48 17.68
CA GLU A 2 6.96 -12.23 16.82
C GLU A 2 5.74 -13.01 17.31
N ASN A 3 4.57 -12.39 17.13
CA ASN A 3 3.25 -12.83 17.57
C ASN A 3 3.01 -14.32 17.32
N LYS A 4 2.90 -15.09 18.40
CA LYS A 4 2.15 -16.36 18.39
C LYS A 4 0.69 -16.01 18.17
N GLY A 5 0.15 -16.34 16.99
CA GLY A 5 -1.29 -16.30 16.77
C GLY A 5 -1.97 -17.27 17.74
N SER A 6 -2.78 -16.73 18.65
CA SER A 6 -3.69 -17.52 19.46
C SER A 6 -4.89 -17.90 18.59
N ASP A 7 -4.89 -19.11 18.06
CA ASP A 7 -6.05 -19.73 17.42
C ASP A 7 -6.95 -20.33 18.51
N ASP A 8 -7.73 -19.50 19.22
CA ASP A 8 -8.84 -19.95 20.06
C ASP A 8 -9.97 -18.92 20.01
N ASP A 9 -10.80 -18.99 18.96
CA ASP A 9 -12.13 -18.37 18.92
C ASP A 9 -13.17 -19.49 18.85
N GLU A 10 -13.52 -20.05 20.02
CA GLU A 10 -14.75 -20.79 20.21
C GLU A 10 -15.89 -19.79 20.43
N ASN A 11 -16.63 -19.47 19.37
CA ASN A 11 -18.06 -19.20 19.53
C ASN A 11 -18.84 -19.45 18.25
N GLY A 12 -19.84 -20.31 18.38
CA GLY A 12 -20.79 -20.61 17.32
C GLY A 12 -21.78 -19.46 17.10
N ASN A 13 -22.15 -19.32 15.83
CA ASN A 13 -23.38 -18.73 15.28
C ASN A 13 -23.22 -17.44 14.45
N LEU A 14 -23.91 -17.46 13.30
CA LEU A 14 -23.88 -16.62 12.10
C LEU A 14 -22.67 -16.78 11.16
N CYS A 15 -23.03 -17.03 9.89
CA CYS A 15 -22.20 -17.08 8.69
C CYS A 15 -21.48 -15.72 8.48
N ARG A 16 -20.44 -15.45 9.27
CA ARG A 16 -19.53 -14.33 9.03
C ARG A 16 -18.55 -14.77 7.95
N CYS A 17 -18.40 -13.94 6.91
CA CYS A 17 -17.32 -14.09 5.94
C CYS A 17 -16.00 -14.20 6.73
N PRO A 18 -15.24 -15.29 6.61
CA PRO A 18 -14.01 -15.48 7.39
C PRO A 18 -12.90 -14.48 7.01
N VAL A 19 -13.12 -13.71 5.94
CA VAL A 19 -12.15 -12.85 5.30
C VAL A 19 -12.36 -11.40 5.73
N LYS A 20 -11.36 -10.81 6.39
CA LYS A 20 -11.32 -9.36 6.63
C LYS A 20 -10.89 -8.66 5.33
N LEU A 21 -11.86 -8.07 4.63
CA LEU A 21 -11.67 -7.48 3.29
C LEU A 21 -10.50 -6.50 3.23
N SER A 22 -10.36 -5.63 4.24
CA SER A 22 -9.29 -4.61 4.27
C SER A 22 -7.89 -5.23 4.29
N GLY A 23 -7.67 -6.24 5.13
CA GLY A 23 -6.39 -6.93 5.21
C GLY A 23 -6.11 -7.80 3.99
N CYS A 24 -7.15 -8.27 3.30
CA CYS A 24 -6.97 -9.06 2.09
C CYS A 24 -6.69 -8.20 0.88
N LEU A 25 -7.32 -7.03 0.76
CA LEU A 25 -7.03 -6.12 -0.34
C LEU A 25 -5.59 -5.58 -0.26
N GLU A 26 -5.07 -5.30 0.94
CA GLU A 26 -3.66 -4.90 1.13
C GLU A 26 -2.69 -5.96 0.61
N GLU A 27 -2.83 -7.21 1.06
CA GLU A 27 -1.97 -8.31 0.59
C GLU A 27 -2.19 -8.62 -0.89
N LEU A 28 -3.42 -8.54 -1.39
CA LEU A 28 -3.73 -8.76 -2.80
C LEU A 28 -3.07 -7.72 -3.69
N VAL A 29 -3.10 -6.44 -3.30
CA VAL A 29 -2.39 -5.36 -4.00
C VAL A 29 -0.89 -5.63 -3.99
N ARG A 30 -0.31 -5.95 -2.83
CA ARG A 30 1.11 -6.29 -2.70
C ARG A 30 1.50 -7.45 -3.63
N PHE A 31 0.73 -8.54 -3.60
CA PHE A 31 0.96 -9.73 -4.41
C PHE A 31 0.82 -9.44 -5.91
N THR A 32 -0.19 -8.67 -6.31
CA THR A 32 -0.43 -8.32 -7.72
C THR A 32 0.70 -7.45 -8.28
N LEU A 33 1.16 -6.46 -7.51
CA LEU A 33 2.29 -5.61 -7.89
C LEU A 33 3.61 -6.38 -7.99
N ASN A 34 3.82 -7.38 -7.12
CA ASN A 34 5.08 -8.14 -7.08
C ASN A 34 5.13 -9.27 -8.12
N SER A 35 4.07 -10.08 -8.19
CA SER A 35 4.06 -11.34 -8.96
C SER A 35 3.38 -11.22 -10.33
N HIS A 36 2.61 -10.16 -10.57
CA HIS A 36 1.83 -9.98 -11.80
C HIS A 36 2.08 -8.63 -12.48
N SER A 37 3.23 -7.99 -12.19
CA SER A 37 3.62 -6.68 -12.72
C SER A 37 3.56 -6.60 -14.25
N HIS A 38 3.91 -7.68 -14.94
CA HIS A 38 3.86 -7.78 -16.40
C HIS A 38 2.45 -7.64 -17.00
N HIS A 39 1.39 -7.83 -16.21
CA HIS A 39 0.01 -7.71 -16.66
C HIS A 39 -0.61 -6.33 -16.35
N LEU A 40 0.12 -5.42 -15.70
CA LEU A 40 -0.45 -4.16 -15.21
C LEU A 40 -0.34 -3.00 -16.20
N ASP A 41 0.40 -3.14 -17.30
CA ASP A 41 0.81 -2.06 -18.22
C ASP A 41 1.50 -0.88 -17.49
N LEU A 42 2.14 -1.18 -16.36
CA LEU A 42 2.98 -0.28 -15.57
C LEU A 42 4.44 -0.75 -15.63
N SER A 43 5.38 0.19 -15.56
CA SER A 43 6.80 -0.17 -15.57
C SER A 43 7.19 -0.92 -14.28
N SER A 44 8.17 -1.82 -14.40
CA SER A 44 8.70 -2.57 -13.25
C SER A 44 9.23 -1.64 -12.15
N GLN A 45 9.86 -0.52 -12.54
CA GLN A 45 10.36 0.50 -11.62
C GLN A 45 9.22 1.21 -10.88
N PHE A 46 8.10 1.48 -11.55
CA PHE A 46 6.94 2.11 -10.91
C PHE A 46 6.33 1.15 -9.87
N CYS A 47 6.14 -0.12 -10.24
CA CYS A 47 5.64 -1.16 -9.34
C CYS A 47 6.58 -1.39 -8.14
N SER A 48 7.90 -1.41 -8.35
CA SER A 48 8.86 -1.59 -7.26
C SER A 48 8.87 -0.40 -6.29
N THR A 49 8.74 0.83 -6.80
CA THR A 49 8.62 2.02 -5.95
C THR A 49 7.32 2.03 -5.13
N LEU A 50 6.20 1.50 -5.64
CA LEU A 50 4.96 1.34 -4.85
C LEU A 50 5.14 0.37 -3.67
N LEU A 51 5.99 -0.64 -3.83
CA LEU A 51 6.28 -1.69 -2.83
C LEU A 51 7.39 -1.31 -1.85
N GLN A 52 8.20 -0.31 -2.17
CA GLN A 52 9.38 0.08 -1.41
C GLN A 52 9.00 0.63 -0.02
N ASP A 53 9.74 0.21 1.01
CA ASP A 53 9.61 0.77 2.34
C ASP A 53 10.28 2.14 2.46
N ASP A 54 9.86 2.92 3.46
CA ASP A 54 10.53 4.18 3.77
C ASP A 54 11.97 3.91 4.27
N PRO A 55 13.01 4.58 3.73
CA PRO A 55 14.40 4.40 4.15
C PRO A 55 14.67 4.66 5.64
N SER A 56 13.87 5.49 6.31
CA SER A 56 14.03 5.77 7.74
C SER A 56 12.70 5.53 8.48
N SER A 57 12.48 4.29 8.89
CA SER A 57 11.30 3.85 9.65
C SER A 57 11.19 4.44 11.07
N SER A 58 12.20 5.22 11.51
CA SER A 58 12.24 5.89 12.82
C SER A 58 11.40 7.16 12.91
N HIS A 59 10.92 7.71 11.78
CA HIS A 59 10.00 8.85 11.76
C HIS A 59 8.55 8.37 11.60
N SER A 60 8.06 7.61 12.58
CA SER A 60 6.64 7.30 12.73
C SER A 60 5.86 8.56 13.06
N GLN A 61 5.65 9.43 12.07
CA GLN A 61 4.63 10.45 12.18
C GLN A 61 3.29 9.75 12.45
N SER A 62 2.58 10.25 13.45
CA SER A 62 1.23 9.82 13.83
C SER A 62 0.20 10.29 12.79
N GLN A 63 0.44 10.01 11.52
CA GLN A 63 -0.59 10.09 10.50
C GLN A 63 -1.65 9.05 10.87
N PRO A 64 -2.93 9.43 10.99
CA PRO A 64 -4.00 8.46 11.16
C PRO A 64 -3.91 7.46 10.02
N LYS A 65 -3.81 6.16 10.35
CA LYS A 65 -3.70 5.07 9.35
C LYS A 65 -4.81 5.11 8.30
N ASP A 66 -5.91 5.80 8.61
CA ASP A 66 -7.14 5.88 7.83
C ASP A 66 -7.39 7.28 7.21
N SER A 67 -6.41 8.19 7.18
CA SER A 67 -6.57 9.45 6.44
C SER A 67 -6.20 9.28 4.96
N LEU A 68 -6.86 10.03 4.07
CA LEU A 68 -6.43 10.25 2.67
C LEU A 68 -5.79 11.64 2.48
N GLU A 69 -5.67 12.40 3.56
CA GLU A 69 -5.00 13.71 3.60
C GLU A 69 -3.48 13.52 3.68
N GLY A 70 -2.73 14.57 3.31
CA GLY A 70 -1.29 14.60 3.45
C GLY A 70 -0.53 13.80 2.39
N VAL A 71 0.80 13.89 2.46
CA VAL A 71 1.69 13.08 1.63
C VAL A 71 1.51 11.60 2.00
N PRO A 72 1.29 10.70 1.02
CA PRO A 72 1.06 9.30 1.33
C PRO A 72 2.32 8.65 1.93
N PRO A 73 2.21 7.94 3.06
CA PRO A 73 3.35 7.28 3.68
C PRO A 73 3.77 6.04 2.87
N TYR A 74 5.07 5.74 2.90
CA TYR A 74 5.61 4.52 2.33
C TYR A 74 5.41 3.33 3.29
N PRO A 75 5.19 2.10 2.78
CA PRO A 75 5.09 1.75 1.36
C PRO A 75 3.74 2.16 0.75
N LEU A 76 3.78 2.74 -0.46
CA LEU A 76 2.63 3.40 -1.09
C LEU A 76 1.48 2.45 -1.43
N TYR A 77 1.76 1.16 -1.66
CA TYR A 77 0.71 0.17 -1.96
C TYR A 77 -0.34 0.05 -0.85
N LYS A 78 0.00 0.37 0.41
CA LYS A 78 -0.96 0.36 1.52
C LYS A 78 -1.98 1.49 1.37
N ARG A 79 -1.52 2.68 0.98
CA ARG A 79 -2.40 3.81 0.65
C ARG A 79 -3.29 3.46 -0.53
N LEU A 80 -2.76 2.80 -1.57
CA LEU A 80 -3.56 2.33 -2.70
C LEU A 80 -4.65 1.35 -2.27
N ALA A 81 -4.31 0.33 -1.48
CA ALA A 81 -5.28 -0.64 -0.99
C ALA A 81 -6.38 0.05 -0.15
N TYR A 82 -6.00 0.98 0.71
CA TYR A 82 -6.95 1.76 1.50
C TYR A 82 -7.87 2.63 0.63
N ALA A 83 -7.32 3.37 -0.34
CA ALA A 83 -8.09 4.19 -1.26
C ALA A 83 -9.06 3.35 -2.11
N LEU A 84 -8.61 2.20 -2.62
CA LEU A 84 -9.44 1.25 -3.36
C LEU A 84 -10.58 0.71 -2.50
N LEU A 85 -10.30 0.29 -1.27
CA LEU A 85 -11.32 -0.20 -0.35
C LEU A 85 -12.42 0.85 -0.13
N ARG A 86 -12.02 2.10 0.16
CA ARG A 86 -12.96 3.21 0.32
C ARG A 86 -13.78 3.45 -0.93
N CYS A 87 -13.17 3.36 -2.11
CA CYS A 87 -13.89 3.55 -3.37
C CYS A 87 -14.94 2.46 -3.60
N VAL A 88 -14.63 1.23 -3.23
CA VAL A 88 -15.56 0.09 -3.34
C VAL A 88 -16.70 0.23 -2.33
N ASP A 89 -16.43 0.61 -1.09
CA ASP A 89 -17.45 0.72 -0.03
C ASP A 89 -18.37 1.92 -0.20
N SER A 90 -17.85 3.05 -0.67
CA SER A 90 -18.62 4.29 -0.83
C SER A 90 -19.26 4.45 -2.21
N GLU A 91 -18.93 3.56 -3.15
CA GLU A 91 -19.17 3.73 -4.59
C GLU A 91 -18.64 5.06 -5.16
N THR A 92 -17.79 5.82 -4.46
CA THR A 92 -17.24 7.11 -4.92
C THR A 92 -15.75 7.01 -5.22
N PHE A 93 -15.25 7.76 -6.21
CA PHE A 93 -13.81 7.83 -6.45
C PHE A 93 -13.14 8.76 -5.43
N CYS A 94 -12.26 8.22 -4.60
CA CYS A 94 -11.50 8.96 -3.60
C CYS A 94 -10.32 9.71 -4.23
N GLY A 95 -10.59 10.58 -5.20
CA GLY A 95 -9.69 11.69 -5.51
C GLY A 95 -9.92 12.73 -4.41
N THR A 96 -8.88 12.99 -3.61
CA THR A 96 -8.80 13.79 -2.38
C THR A 96 -9.86 14.88 -2.21
N GLY A 97 -10.29 15.07 -0.95
CA GLY A 97 -11.13 16.17 -0.48
C GLY A 97 -10.50 17.54 -0.62
N CYS A 98 -10.26 17.96 -1.86
CA CYS A 98 -10.02 19.34 -2.20
C CYS A 98 -11.35 20.06 -2.09
N ASN A 99 -11.40 21.09 -1.25
CA ASN A 99 -12.45 22.10 -1.32
C ASN A 99 -12.61 22.52 -2.78
N SER A 100 -13.86 22.55 -3.25
CA SER A 100 -14.28 22.95 -4.60
C SER A 100 -13.57 24.22 -5.09
N LEU A 101 -13.19 25.12 -4.17
CA LEU A 101 -12.56 26.42 -4.42
C LEU A 101 -11.21 26.39 -5.18
N MET A 102 -10.42 25.31 -5.13
CA MET A 102 -9.18 25.22 -5.93
C MET A 102 -9.35 24.49 -7.26
N VAL A 103 -10.49 23.83 -7.47
CA VAL A 103 -10.79 23.09 -8.72
C VAL A 103 -11.66 23.93 -9.66
N ASP A 104 -12.40 24.92 -9.13
CA ASP A 104 -13.49 25.60 -9.85
C ASP A 104 -13.06 26.62 -10.93
N GLU A 105 -11.79 27.00 -11.02
CA GLU A 105 -11.38 27.95 -12.07
C GLU A 105 -10.91 27.26 -13.37
N PHE A 106 -10.57 25.96 -13.37
CA PHE A 106 -10.02 25.27 -14.56
C PHE A 106 -10.28 23.75 -14.59
N GLY A 107 -11.44 23.28 -14.14
CA GLY A 107 -11.79 21.87 -14.22
C GLY A 107 -11.81 21.35 -15.66
N ASP A 108 -10.71 20.75 -16.12
CA ASP A 108 -10.63 20.13 -17.44
C ASP A 108 -11.67 19.01 -17.54
N SER A 109 -12.68 19.23 -18.41
CA SER A 109 -13.75 18.28 -18.71
C SER A 109 -13.24 16.87 -19.01
N SER A 110 -12.04 16.75 -19.59
CA SER A 110 -11.36 15.49 -19.89
C SER A 110 -10.97 14.70 -18.64
N MET A 111 -10.37 15.37 -17.64
CA MET A 111 -9.97 14.72 -16.38
C MET A 111 -11.18 14.28 -15.55
N GLN A 112 -12.26 15.05 -15.60
CA GLN A 112 -13.51 14.64 -14.95
C GLN A 112 -14.12 13.40 -15.62
N GLN A 113 -14.05 13.30 -16.95
CA GLN A 113 -14.46 12.12 -17.67
C GLN A 113 -13.60 10.90 -17.28
N LYS A 114 -12.27 11.02 -17.29
CA LYS A 114 -11.36 9.94 -16.86
C LYS A 114 -11.66 9.46 -15.43
N ARG A 115 -11.87 10.38 -14.48
CA ARG A 115 -12.25 10.04 -13.10
C ARG A 115 -13.56 9.25 -13.04
N ASN A 116 -14.55 9.62 -13.85
CA ASN A 116 -15.80 8.88 -13.93
C ASN A 116 -15.62 7.47 -14.53
N GLU A 117 -14.75 7.32 -15.52
CA GLU A 117 -14.40 6.02 -16.11
C GLU A 117 -13.67 5.12 -15.10
N TRP A 118 -12.68 5.67 -14.39
CA TRP A 118 -11.98 4.97 -13.30
C TRP A 118 -12.92 4.57 -12.17
N ARG A 119 -13.87 5.45 -11.78
CA ARG A 119 -14.90 5.13 -10.79
C ARG A 119 -15.70 3.90 -11.21
N LYS A 120 -16.23 3.89 -12.44
CA LYS A 120 -17.01 2.75 -12.97
C LYS A 120 -16.17 1.47 -12.99
N LEU A 121 -14.90 1.58 -13.37
CA LEU A 121 -13.98 0.46 -13.39
C LEU A 121 -13.71 -0.09 -11.98
N ILE A 122 -13.43 0.78 -11.00
CA ILE A 122 -13.20 0.38 -9.60
C ILE A 122 -14.43 -0.30 -9.02
N VAL A 123 -15.63 0.23 -9.24
CA VAL A 123 -16.86 -0.41 -8.75
C VAL A 123 -17.03 -1.79 -9.39
N LYS A 124 -16.87 -1.90 -10.72
CA LYS A 124 -16.99 -3.17 -11.44
C LYS A 124 -15.97 -4.20 -10.95
N LYS A 125 -14.68 -3.87 -10.96
CA LYS A 125 -13.60 -4.79 -10.58
C LYS A 125 -13.55 -5.06 -9.09
N GLY A 126 -13.88 -4.06 -8.27
CA GLY A 126 -14.07 -4.22 -6.84
C GLY A 126 -15.18 -5.22 -6.51
N PHE A 127 -16.32 -5.16 -7.21
CA PHE A 127 -17.40 -6.13 -7.05
C PHE A 127 -16.98 -7.55 -7.44
N GLU A 128 -16.25 -7.71 -8.56
CA GLU A 128 -15.66 -9.00 -8.96
C GLU A 128 -14.75 -9.58 -7.84
N ILE A 129 -13.82 -8.77 -7.30
CA ILE A 129 -12.93 -9.17 -6.21
C ILE A 129 -13.73 -9.54 -4.94
N VAL A 130 -14.66 -8.69 -4.53
CA VAL A 130 -15.46 -8.89 -3.32
C VAL A 130 -16.31 -10.16 -3.42
N ASN A 131 -16.89 -10.46 -4.58
CA ASN A 131 -17.69 -11.68 -4.77
C ASN A 131 -16.83 -12.94 -4.65
N ILE A 132 -15.63 -12.93 -5.24
CA ILE A 132 -14.68 -14.03 -5.09
C ILE A 132 -14.34 -14.20 -3.61
N LEU A 133 -13.97 -13.13 -2.91
CA LEU A 133 -13.58 -13.20 -1.49
C LEU A 133 -14.75 -13.60 -0.57
N LYS A 134 -15.99 -13.19 -0.86
CA LYS A 134 -17.18 -13.62 -0.12
C LYS A 134 -17.49 -15.11 -0.27
N SER A 135 -17.08 -15.72 -1.38
CA SER A 135 -17.25 -17.16 -1.63
C SER A 135 -16.21 -18.03 -0.91
N VAL A 136 -15.15 -17.42 -0.36
CA VAL A 136 -14.09 -18.11 0.37
C VAL A 136 -14.64 -18.71 1.67
N SER A 137 -14.40 -20.01 1.87
CA SER A 137 -14.80 -20.75 3.06
C SER A 137 -13.72 -20.74 4.15
N PHE A 138 -12.44 -20.68 3.78
CA PHE A 138 -11.32 -20.73 4.72
C PHE A 138 -10.17 -19.82 4.29
N GLU A 139 -9.52 -19.19 5.26
CA GLU A 139 -8.23 -18.50 5.07
C GLU A 139 -7.12 -19.34 5.71
N LEU A 140 -6.10 -19.66 4.91
CA LEU A 140 -4.91 -20.42 5.32
C LEU A 140 -3.63 -19.65 4.98
N HIS A 141 -2.60 -19.81 5.81
CA HIS A 141 -1.27 -19.29 5.55
C HIS A 141 -0.29 -20.43 5.26
N VAL A 142 0.49 -20.30 4.19
CA VAL A 142 1.53 -21.25 3.75
C VAL A 142 2.84 -20.48 3.61
N GLN A 143 3.92 -21.03 4.20
CA GLN A 143 5.25 -20.42 4.13
C GLN A 143 5.93 -20.69 2.78
N GLU A 144 6.88 -19.85 2.41
CA GLU A 144 7.79 -20.13 1.30
C GLU A 144 8.72 -21.32 1.64
N PRO A 145 9.11 -22.13 0.63
CA PRO A 145 8.81 -22.02 -0.80
C PRO A 145 7.45 -22.62 -1.21
N PHE A 146 6.70 -23.22 -0.27
CA PHE A 146 5.51 -24.01 -0.58
C PHE A 146 4.35 -23.16 -1.13
N PHE A 147 4.28 -21.88 -0.77
CA PHE A 147 3.28 -20.96 -1.34
C PHE A 147 3.54 -20.69 -2.82
N SER A 148 4.78 -20.35 -3.19
CA SER A 148 5.17 -20.21 -4.60
C SER A 148 4.91 -21.50 -5.38
N GLN A 149 5.27 -22.66 -4.81
CA GLN A 149 5.01 -23.96 -5.44
C GLN A 149 3.51 -24.27 -5.62
N LEU A 150 2.64 -23.85 -4.69
CA LEU A 150 1.19 -23.93 -4.87
C LEU A 150 0.75 -23.04 -6.04
N ASN A 151 1.25 -21.80 -6.08
CA ASN A 151 0.91 -20.84 -7.11
C ASN A 151 1.36 -21.30 -8.51
N ASP A 152 2.52 -21.94 -8.61
CA ASP A 152 3.09 -22.45 -9.86
C ASP A 152 2.51 -23.82 -10.27
N GLY A 153 1.68 -24.43 -9.43
CA GLY A 153 1.02 -25.71 -9.69
C GLY A 153 1.91 -26.95 -9.44
N LEU A 154 3.09 -26.76 -8.87
CA LEU A 154 3.99 -27.86 -8.47
C LEU A 154 3.43 -28.62 -7.26
N LYS A 155 2.95 -27.87 -6.26
CA LYS A 155 2.29 -28.42 -5.07
C LYS A 155 0.80 -28.43 -5.30
N THR A 156 0.15 -29.59 -5.14
CA THR A 156 -1.29 -29.76 -5.34
C THR A 156 -2.00 -30.35 -4.11
N ILE A 157 -1.25 -30.67 -3.06
CA ILE A 157 -1.78 -31.24 -1.82
C ILE A 157 -1.21 -30.44 -0.65
N GLU A 158 -2.09 -29.91 0.19
CA GLU A 158 -1.75 -29.22 1.43
C GLU A 158 -1.98 -30.13 2.64
N GLY A 159 -0.90 -30.50 3.32
CA GLY A 159 -0.95 -31.33 4.52
C GLY A 159 -1.16 -30.48 5.78
N ARG A 160 -2.13 -30.83 6.62
CA ARG A 160 -2.41 -30.16 7.90
C ARG A 160 -2.77 -31.17 8.97
N CYS A 161 -2.41 -30.91 10.23
CA CYS A 161 -2.98 -31.66 11.35
C CYS A 161 -4.50 -31.48 11.35
N ALA A 162 -5.25 -32.57 11.53
CA ALA A 162 -6.71 -32.57 11.43
C ALA A 162 -7.35 -31.98 12.69
N SER A 163 -7.10 -30.71 13.00
CA SER A 163 -7.57 -30.04 14.22
C SER A 163 -8.36 -28.76 13.92
N GLY A 164 -9.15 -28.31 14.90
CA GLY A 164 -9.90 -27.05 14.84
C GLY A 164 -10.70 -26.85 13.55
N LYS A 165 -10.49 -25.70 12.88
CA LYS A 165 -11.20 -25.33 11.65
C LYS A 165 -10.95 -26.26 10.48
N TYR A 166 -9.82 -26.98 10.44
CA TYR A 166 -9.42 -27.82 9.30
C TYR A 166 -10.32 -29.05 9.13
N LYS A 167 -10.88 -29.58 10.22
CA LYS A 167 -11.82 -30.72 10.18
C LYS A 167 -13.10 -30.43 9.36
N ARG A 168 -13.43 -29.16 9.17
CA ARG A 168 -14.63 -28.73 8.42
C ARG A 168 -14.39 -28.58 6.92
N ILE A 169 -13.14 -28.69 6.47
CA ILE A 169 -12.78 -28.56 5.05
C ILE A 169 -13.30 -29.79 4.32
N LYS A 170 -14.02 -29.56 3.22
CA LYS A 170 -14.57 -30.59 2.33
C LYS A 170 -14.37 -30.21 0.87
N ALA A 171 -14.52 -31.18 -0.02
CA ALA A 171 -14.52 -30.95 -1.45
C ALA A 171 -15.55 -29.85 -1.84
N GLY A 172 -15.18 -29.00 -2.78
CA GLY A 172 -15.95 -27.83 -3.22
C GLY A 172 -15.75 -26.58 -2.36
N ASN A 173 -15.08 -26.64 -1.20
CA ASN A 173 -14.73 -25.42 -0.47
C ASN A 173 -13.67 -24.60 -1.20
N LEU A 174 -13.77 -23.28 -1.06
CA LEU A 174 -12.76 -22.34 -1.52
C LEU A 174 -11.85 -21.93 -0.36
N ILE A 175 -10.54 -21.98 -0.60
CA ILE A 175 -9.50 -21.61 0.34
C ILE A 175 -8.73 -20.41 -0.22
N LEU A 176 -8.61 -19.36 0.57
CA LEU A 176 -7.73 -18.23 0.29
C LEU A 176 -6.38 -18.47 0.98
N PHE A 177 -5.33 -18.69 0.17
CA PHE A 177 -3.96 -18.82 0.65
C PHE A 177 -3.26 -17.46 0.66
N ASN A 178 -2.60 -17.15 1.79
CA ASN A 178 -1.83 -15.92 2.02
C ASN A 178 -2.59 -14.66 1.60
N LYS A 179 -3.92 -14.65 1.82
CA LYS A 179 -4.83 -13.55 1.50
C LYS A 179 -4.83 -13.09 0.04
N SER A 180 -4.25 -13.89 -0.88
CA SER A 180 -3.93 -13.43 -2.23
C SER A 180 -4.42 -14.36 -3.34
N VAL A 181 -4.35 -15.69 -3.14
CA VAL A 181 -4.65 -16.68 -4.18
C VAL A 181 -5.74 -17.64 -3.71
N VAL A 182 -6.77 -17.84 -4.53
CA VAL A 182 -7.90 -18.71 -4.21
C VAL A 182 -7.71 -20.09 -4.82
N PHE A 183 -7.98 -21.13 -4.05
CA PHE A 183 -7.94 -22.52 -4.50
C PHE A 183 -9.26 -23.21 -4.17
N GLU A 184 -9.64 -24.16 -5.02
CA GLU A 184 -10.77 -25.04 -4.78
C GLU A 184 -10.27 -26.39 -4.24
N VAL A 185 -10.91 -26.87 -3.18
CA VAL A 185 -10.64 -28.19 -2.61
C VAL A 185 -11.27 -29.24 -3.50
N LYS A 186 -10.45 -30.09 -4.12
CA LYS A 186 -10.90 -31.22 -4.94
C LYS A 186 -11.15 -32.48 -4.12
N GLY A 187 -10.52 -32.60 -2.97
CA GLY A 187 -10.73 -33.73 -2.06
C GLY A 187 -10.00 -33.53 -0.75
N VAL A 188 -10.44 -34.26 0.27
CA VAL A 188 -9.76 -34.32 1.57
C VAL A 188 -9.64 -35.79 1.96
N ARG A 189 -8.44 -36.22 2.35
CA ARG A 189 -8.16 -37.57 2.83
C ARG A 189 -7.52 -37.50 4.20
N CYS A 190 -7.86 -38.46 5.06
CA CYS A 190 -7.36 -38.51 6.43
C CYS A 190 -6.34 -39.64 6.57
N TYR A 191 -5.27 -39.38 7.30
CA TYR A 191 -4.19 -40.32 7.57
C TYR A 191 -3.85 -40.31 9.07
N PRO A 192 -3.37 -41.43 9.63
CA PRO A 192 -2.98 -41.51 11.02
C PRO A 192 -1.72 -40.68 11.33
N SER A 193 -0.83 -40.48 10.35
CA SER A 193 0.43 -39.76 10.51
C SER A 193 0.83 -38.99 9.25
N PHE A 194 1.71 -37.99 9.38
CA PHE A 194 2.32 -37.31 8.25
C PHE A 194 3.17 -38.28 7.42
N PHE A 195 3.85 -39.22 8.05
CA PHE A 195 4.64 -40.24 7.34
C PHE A 195 3.75 -41.06 6.40
N THR A 196 2.65 -41.62 6.92
CA THR A 196 1.69 -42.39 6.12
C THR A 196 1.07 -41.55 5.01
N MET A 197 0.77 -40.27 5.28
CA MET A 197 0.27 -39.35 4.27
C MET A 197 1.30 -39.15 3.15
N LEU A 198 2.58 -38.93 3.47
CA LEU A 198 3.66 -38.68 2.50
C LEU A 198 4.07 -39.93 1.72
N GLU A 199 3.87 -41.11 2.29
CA GLU A 199 4.09 -42.39 1.62
C GLU A 199 2.93 -42.73 0.67
N THR A 200 1.68 -42.45 1.08
CA THR A 200 0.49 -42.76 0.29
C THR A 200 0.21 -41.72 -0.78
N GLU A 201 0.30 -40.44 -0.42
CA GLU A 201 0.26 -39.33 -1.37
C GLU A 201 1.65 -39.16 -2.00
N SER A 202 1.73 -38.68 -3.24
CA SER A 202 3.03 -38.40 -3.86
C SER A 202 3.75 -37.30 -3.08
N LEU A 203 4.91 -37.61 -2.47
CA LEU A 203 5.77 -36.64 -1.76
C LEU A 203 5.98 -35.35 -2.57
N GLY A 204 6.27 -35.48 -3.87
CA GLY A 204 6.46 -34.33 -4.78
C GLY A 204 5.23 -33.45 -4.97
N LYS A 205 4.01 -33.97 -4.74
CA LYS A 205 2.76 -33.17 -4.78
C LYS A 205 2.45 -32.48 -3.45
N VAL A 206 3.02 -32.98 -2.35
CA VAL A 206 2.82 -32.44 -1.00
C VAL A 206 3.94 -31.47 -0.62
N LEU A 207 5.19 -31.87 -0.81
CA LEU A 207 6.40 -31.12 -0.49
C LEU A 207 7.40 -31.19 -1.66
N PRO A 208 7.14 -30.50 -2.79
CA PRO A 208 8.06 -30.49 -3.93
C PRO A 208 9.47 -30.07 -3.52
N GLY A 209 10.48 -30.84 -3.96
CA GLY A 209 11.90 -30.60 -3.68
C GLY A 209 12.43 -31.26 -2.40
N VAL A 210 11.58 -31.95 -1.62
CA VAL A 210 12.03 -32.79 -0.50
C VAL A 210 12.36 -34.20 -0.99
N GLU A 211 13.48 -34.76 -0.54
CA GLU A 211 14.03 -36.00 -1.09
C GLU A 211 13.44 -37.29 -0.48
N SER A 212 12.94 -37.22 0.76
CA SER A 212 12.41 -38.39 1.48
C SER A 212 11.22 -38.08 2.40
N CYS A 213 10.43 -39.11 2.73
CA CYS A 213 9.31 -38.98 3.65
C CYS A 213 9.78 -38.57 5.06
N GLU A 214 10.93 -39.06 5.51
CA GLU A 214 11.55 -38.74 6.79
C GLU A 214 11.90 -37.24 6.88
N GLU A 215 12.47 -36.68 5.82
CA GLU A 215 12.69 -35.24 5.72
C GLU A 215 11.38 -34.45 5.66
N GLY A 216 10.38 -34.95 4.94
CA GLY A 216 9.06 -34.35 4.88
C GLY A 216 8.38 -34.26 6.25
N VAL A 217 8.51 -35.31 7.08
CA VAL A 217 8.04 -35.27 8.48
C VAL A 217 8.80 -34.20 9.28
N LYS A 218 10.12 -34.06 9.11
CA LYS A 218 10.90 -32.99 9.77
C LYS A 218 10.42 -31.59 9.39
N VAL A 219 9.94 -31.38 8.16
CA VAL A 219 9.30 -30.11 7.75
C VAL A 219 8.05 -29.86 8.58
N TYR A 220 7.16 -30.85 8.71
CA TYR A 220 5.93 -30.73 9.51
C TYR A 220 6.19 -30.56 11.01
N ARG A 221 7.27 -31.15 11.54
CA ARG A 221 7.67 -31.01 12.95
C ARG A 221 8.02 -29.58 13.37
N ARG A 222 8.31 -28.69 12.41
CA ARG A 222 8.48 -27.25 12.67
C ARG A 222 7.17 -26.58 13.09
N PHE A 223 6.02 -27.18 12.79
CA PHE A 223 4.69 -26.62 13.01
C PHE A 223 3.82 -27.45 13.96
N TYR A 224 3.99 -28.78 13.98
CA TYR A 224 3.14 -29.72 14.72
C TYR A 224 3.99 -30.67 15.57
N THR A 225 3.61 -30.81 16.85
CA THR A 225 4.20 -31.81 17.74
C THR A 225 3.63 -33.20 17.44
N GLU A 226 4.33 -34.25 17.86
CA GLU A 226 3.92 -35.64 17.67
C GLU A 226 2.62 -35.96 18.39
N GLU A 227 2.43 -35.40 19.58
CA GLU A 227 1.24 -35.61 20.38
C GLU A 227 0.00 -35.03 19.67
N LYS A 228 0.15 -33.86 19.04
CA LYS A 228 -0.95 -33.24 18.26
C LYS A 228 -1.29 -34.06 17.03
N GLU A 229 -0.30 -34.60 16.34
CA GLU A 229 -0.50 -35.50 15.21
C GLU A 229 -1.19 -36.78 15.63
N GLN A 230 -0.71 -37.46 16.68
CA GLN A 230 -1.31 -38.70 17.18
C GLN A 230 -2.75 -38.50 17.66
N ALA A 231 -3.03 -37.38 18.34
CA ALA A 231 -4.35 -37.10 18.88
C ALA A 231 -5.39 -36.78 17.80
N ASN A 232 -4.98 -36.21 16.66
CA ASN A 232 -5.92 -35.70 15.65
C ASN A 232 -5.86 -36.43 14.31
N GLY A 233 -4.73 -37.06 13.99
CA GLY A 233 -4.38 -37.45 12.63
C GLY A 233 -4.02 -36.25 11.74
N VAL A 234 -3.92 -36.52 10.45
CA VAL A 234 -3.50 -35.57 9.41
C VAL A 234 -4.49 -35.57 8.25
N LEU A 235 -4.68 -34.40 7.64
CA LEU A 235 -5.44 -34.19 6.41
C LEU A 235 -4.49 -33.93 5.24
N ALA A 236 -4.71 -34.65 4.15
CA ALA A 236 -4.25 -34.26 2.82
C ALA A 236 -5.37 -33.50 2.11
N ILE A 237 -5.21 -32.19 1.96
CA ILE A 237 -6.18 -31.31 1.29
C ILE A 237 -5.74 -31.15 -0.16
N ILE A 238 -6.40 -31.85 -1.07
CA ILE A 238 -6.11 -31.80 -2.50
C ILE A 238 -6.73 -30.53 -3.06
N VAL A 239 -5.93 -29.68 -3.69
CA VAL A 239 -6.33 -28.34 -4.15
C VAL A 239 -5.97 -28.12 -5.61
N SER A 240 -6.75 -27.28 -6.28
CA SER A 240 -6.39 -26.71 -7.58
C SER A 240 -6.68 -25.21 -7.59
N LYS A 241 -5.89 -24.44 -8.35
CA LYS A 241 -6.09 -23.00 -8.49
C LYS A 241 -7.51 -22.72 -9.00
N PHE A 242 -8.25 -21.86 -8.29
CA PHE A 242 -9.62 -21.49 -8.67
C PHE A 242 -9.62 -20.52 -9.86
N THR A 243 -10.69 -20.48 -10.65
CA THR A 243 -10.88 -19.48 -11.71
C THR A 243 -12.31 -18.98 -11.63
N PRO A 244 -12.55 -17.66 -11.51
CA PRO A 244 -11.59 -16.53 -11.65
C PRO A 244 -10.77 -16.23 -10.38
N GLN A 245 -9.61 -15.57 -10.54
CA GLN A 245 -8.78 -15.10 -9.42
C GLN A 245 -9.02 -13.62 -9.09
N PRO A 246 -8.88 -13.22 -7.81
CA PRO A 246 -9.05 -11.81 -7.42
C PRO A 246 -7.92 -10.93 -7.99
N TYR A 247 -6.70 -11.45 -8.12
CA TYR A 247 -5.59 -10.68 -8.70
C TYR A 247 -5.76 -10.44 -10.21
N ASP A 248 -6.49 -11.27 -10.95
CA ASP A 248 -6.79 -11.01 -12.37
C ASP A 248 -7.67 -9.76 -12.52
N SER A 249 -8.68 -9.66 -11.65
CA SER A 249 -9.58 -8.50 -11.59
C SER A 249 -8.82 -7.24 -11.18
N LEU A 250 -7.89 -7.38 -10.22
CA LEU A 250 -7.04 -6.28 -9.77
C LEU A 250 -6.00 -5.85 -10.81
N ALA A 251 -5.42 -6.81 -11.55
CA ALA A 251 -4.50 -6.52 -12.65
C ALA A 251 -5.23 -5.77 -13.79
N SER A 252 -6.43 -6.22 -14.15
CA SER A 252 -7.29 -5.51 -15.10
C SER A 252 -7.67 -4.12 -14.61
N LEU A 253 -7.87 -3.93 -13.29
CA LEU A 253 -8.13 -2.63 -12.70
C LEU A 253 -6.92 -1.70 -12.84
N PHE A 254 -5.73 -2.14 -12.45
CA PHE A 254 -4.50 -1.35 -12.60
C PHE A 254 -4.22 -0.97 -14.05
N ARG A 255 -4.42 -1.90 -14.99
CA ARG A 255 -4.30 -1.63 -16.42
C ARG A 255 -5.22 -0.50 -16.87
N GLY A 256 -6.50 -0.53 -16.46
CA GLY A 256 -7.46 0.49 -16.84
C GLY A 256 -7.30 1.83 -16.09
N LEU A 257 -6.74 1.80 -14.88
CA LEU A 257 -6.35 3.02 -14.17
C LEU A 257 -5.18 3.73 -14.87
N SER A 258 -4.28 2.97 -15.48
CA SER A 258 -2.99 3.44 -15.99
C SER A 258 -2.19 4.16 -14.89
N TYR A 259 -1.10 4.83 -15.26
CA TYR A 259 -0.33 5.58 -14.26
C TYR A 259 -1.14 6.70 -13.61
N GLU A 260 -1.97 7.41 -14.38
CA GLU A 260 -2.69 8.60 -13.89
C GLU A 260 -3.74 8.25 -12.84
N GLY A 261 -4.44 7.12 -13.01
CA GLY A 261 -5.44 6.65 -12.05
C GLY A 261 -4.79 6.15 -10.77
N VAL A 262 -3.64 5.49 -10.85
CA VAL A 262 -2.85 5.09 -9.66
C VAL A 262 -2.35 6.31 -8.91
N GLN A 263 -1.79 7.30 -9.60
CA GLN A 263 -1.39 8.58 -9.01
C GLN A 263 -2.57 9.30 -8.36
N SER A 264 -3.74 9.30 -9.00
CA SER A 264 -4.96 9.91 -8.47
C SER A 264 -5.42 9.24 -7.17
N LEU A 265 -5.33 7.91 -7.07
CA LEU A 265 -5.62 7.16 -5.84
C LEU A 265 -4.61 7.43 -4.72
N LEU A 266 -3.39 7.87 -5.06
CA LEU A 266 -2.38 8.35 -4.10
C LEU A 266 -2.57 9.84 -3.73
N GLY A 267 -3.57 10.50 -4.31
CA GLY A 267 -3.89 11.91 -4.04
C GLY A 267 -3.13 12.91 -4.90
N LEU A 268 -2.40 12.48 -5.94
CA LEU A 268 -1.71 13.39 -6.84
C LEU A 268 -2.71 14.10 -7.76
N MET A 269 -2.45 15.38 -7.97
CA MET A 269 -3.17 16.21 -8.90
C MET A 269 -2.59 16.07 -10.30
N HIS A 270 -3.46 16.21 -11.30
CA HIS A 270 -3.09 16.16 -12.70
C HIS A 270 -3.29 17.55 -13.30
N THR A 271 -2.19 18.20 -13.62
CA THR A 271 -2.16 19.52 -14.23
C THR A 271 -1.25 19.51 -15.46
N SER A 272 -1.28 20.58 -16.25
CA SER A 272 -0.30 20.74 -17.32
C SER A 272 1.12 20.61 -16.78
N GLY A 273 1.92 19.74 -17.40
CA GLY A 273 3.29 19.44 -17.00
C GLY A 273 3.46 18.37 -15.91
N THR A 274 2.38 17.75 -15.41
CA THR A 274 2.45 16.56 -14.55
C THR A 274 3.23 15.44 -15.25
N ASN A 275 4.12 14.79 -14.52
CA ASN A 275 4.82 13.62 -15.00
C ASN A 275 4.02 12.35 -14.63
N PRO A 276 3.46 11.62 -15.60
CA PRO A 276 2.50 10.55 -15.30
C PRO A 276 3.15 9.33 -14.64
N ASN A 277 4.45 9.09 -14.79
CA ASN A 277 5.09 7.87 -14.25
C ASN A 277 5.89 8.10 -12.96
N LYS A 278 5.64 9.21 -12.27
CA LYS A 278 6.39 9.59 -11.06
C LYS A 278 5.53 9.49 -9.80
N LEU A 279 6.15 9.10 -8.71
CA LEU A 279 5.48 8.91 -7.42
C LEU A 279 6.02 9.94 -6.42
N PRO A 280 5.24 10.30 -5.38
CA PRO A 280 5.72 11.16 -4.31
C PRO A 280 6.95 10.53 -3.67
N PRO A 281 8.01 11.29 -3.35
CA PRO A 281 9.16 10.76 -2.63
C PRO A 281 8.79 10.37 -1.18
N PRO A 282 9.59 9.49 -0.53
CA PRO A 282 9.41 9.17 0.88
C PRO A 282 9.41 10.42 1.77
N ILE A 283 8.56 10.45 2.79
CA ILE A 283 8.48 11.58 3.73
C ILE A 283 9.84 11.80 4.41
N SER A 284 10.56 10.72 4.72
CA SER A 284 11.92 10.81 5.27
C SER A 284 12.91 11.58 4.38
N ALA A 285 12.85 11.40 3.06
CA ALA A 285 13.69 12.12 2.12
C ALA A 285 13.36 13.62 2.13
N LEU A 286 12.07 13.96 2.15
CA LEU A 286 11.60 15.34 2.26
C LEU A 286 12.10 16.03 3.54
N LEU A 287 11.98 15.33 4.67
CA LEU A 287 12.39 15.84 5.98
C LEU A 287 13.90 15.94 6.11
N THR A 288 14.63 14.95 5.60
CA THR A 288 16.09 14.93 5.64
C THR A 288 16.66 16.11 4.87
N SER A 289 16.22 16.31 3.61
CA SER A 289 16.71 17.41 2.78
C SER A 289 16.30 18.79 3.31
N PHE A 290 15.13 18.88 3.96
CA PHE A 290 14.69 20.09 4.66
C PHE A 290 15.56 20.41 5.87
N ASN A 291 15.95 19.39 6.63
CA ASN A 291 16.72 19.51 7.88
C ASN A 291 18.25 19.56 7.66
N LEU A 292 18.73 19.52 6.40
CA LEU A 292 20.16 19.69 6.12
C LEU A 292 20.67 21.05 6.62
N PRO A 293 21.86 21.13 7.22
CA PRO A 293 22.43 22.37 7.71
C PRO A 293 22.93 23.24 6.53
N CYS A 294 22.73 24.56 6.60
CA CYS A 294 23.15 25.49 5.55
C CYS A 294 24.67 25.69 5.45
N LYS A 295 25.39 25.35 6.52
CA LYS A 295 26.84 25.40 6.68
C LYS A 295 27.28 24.11 7.38
N THR A 296 28.54 23.72 7.26
CA THR A 296 29.08 22.49 7.85
C THR A 296 29.18 22.49 9.39
N THR A 297 28.70 23.53 10.07
CA THR A 297 28.68 23.61 11.54
C THR A 297 27.38 23.02 12.10
N GLU A 298 27.49 22.08 13.04
CA GLU A 298 26.37 21.35 13.66
C GLU A 298 25.31 22.26 14.32
N MET A 299 25.68 23.47 14.72
CA MET A 299 24.80 24.47 15.36
C MET A 299 24.17 25.46 14.36
N GLY A 300 24.28 25.20 13.05
CA GLY A 300 23.80 26.06 11.98
C GLY A 300 22.28 26.02 11.76
N LEU A 301 21.76 27.08 11.11
CA LEU A 301 20.41 27.06 10.57
C LEU A 301 20.27 26.01 9.47
N THR A 302 19.16 25.28 9.47
CA THR A 302 18.84 24.33 8.40
C THR A 302 18.33 25.04 7.15
N HIS A 303 18.35 24.32 6.03
CA HIS A 303 17.78 24.82 4.77
C HIS A 303 16.33 25.26 4.95
N GLY A 304 15.54 24.44 5.66
CA GLY A 304 14.17 24.73 6.03
C GLY A 304 14.02 25.99 6.88
N ALA A 305 14.77 26.10 7.99
CA ALA A 305 14.68 27.26 8.88
C ALA A 305 15.12 28.56 8.22
N ARG A 306 16.16 28.51 7.37
CA ARG A 306 16.58 29.66 6.57
C ARG A 306 15.50 30.07 5.56
N ALA A 307 14.80 29.12 4.96
CA ALA A 307 13.69 29.43 4.06
C ALA A 307 12.52 30.04 4.85
N LEU A 308 12.14 29.44 5.98
CA LEU A 308 11.04 29.96 6.82
C LEU A 308 11.33 31.40 7.27
N ALA A 309 12.57 31.70 7.69
CA ALA A 309 12.99 33.05 8.07
C ALA A 309 12.73 34.10 6.97
N LYS A 310 12.92 33.73 5.70
CA LYS A 310 12.67 34.62 4.56
C LYS A 310 11.18 34.85 4.31
N HIS A 311 10.33 33.87 4.59
CA HIS A 311 8.89 33.97 4.40
C HIS A 311 8.21 34.69 5.57
N ALA A 312 8.61 34.38 6.81
CA ALA A 312 8.07 35.02 8.01
C ALA A 312 8.27 36.54 8.03
N CYS A 313 9.39 37.06 7.51
CA CYS A 313 9.62 38.51 7.44
C CYS A 313 8.87 39.22 6.31
N ARG A 314 8.26 38.47 5.39
CA ARG A 314 7.59 39.02 4.21
C ARG A 314 6.08 38.76 4.19
N SER A 315 5.61 37.81 4.99
CA SER A 315 4.20 37.45 5.06
C SER A 315 3.45 38.38 6.03
N SER A 316 2.47 39.10 5.51
CA SER A 316 1.56 39.94 6.30
C SER A 316 0.50 39.13 7.07
N SER A 317 0.27 37.87 6.70
CA SER A 317 -0.75 37.01 7.30
C SER A 317 -0.32 36.36 8.61
N GLY A 318 0.98 36.33 8.91
CA GLY A 318 1.52 35.65 10.09
C GLY A 318 1.50 34.11 10.02
N TYR A 319 1.10 33.51 8.88
CA TYR A 319 0.97 32.05 8.72
C TYR A 319 2.24 31.26 9.10
N TRP A 320 3.40 31.80 8.76
CA TRP A 320 4.71 31.17 8.99
C TRP A 320 5.22 31.31 10.43
N GLY A 321 4.52 32.08 11.28
CA GLY A 321 4.92 32.36 12.65
C GLY A 321 6.12 33.31 12.77
N SER A 322 6.58 33.54 14.00
CA SER A 322 7.71 34.43 14.31
C SER A 322 8.95 33.62 14.68
N LEU A 323 10.03 33.72 13.88
CA LEU A 323 11.30 33.05 14.16
C LEU A 323 12.13 33.81 15.20
N ASN A 324 11.83 33.57 16.48
CA ASN A 324 12.57 34.12 17.62
C ASN A 324 13.48 33.05 18.26
N GLY A 325 14.47 33.50 19.03
CA GLY A 325 15.39 32.62 19.77
C GLY A 325 16.61 32.15 18.97
N ASN A 326 17.29 31.14 19.52
CA ASN A 326 18.52 30.59 18.96
C ASN A 326 18.25 29.71 17.71
N ASN A 327 19.31 29.23 17.05
CA ASN A 327 19.18 28.42 15.83
C ASN A 327 18.40 27.12 16.06
N SER A 328 18.53 26.49 17.24
CA SER A 328 17.79 25.27 17.58
C SER A 328 16.29 25.54 17.60
N ASN A 329 15.85 26.61 18.27
CA ASN A 329 14.45 27.01 18.31
C ASN A 329 13.89 27.29 16.91
N LYS A 330 14.68 27.96 16.06
CA LYS A 330 14.30 28.26 14.67
C LYS A 330 14.18 27.00 13.82
N ASN A 331 15.10 26.04 13.99
CA ASN A 331 15.06 24.75 13.30
C ASN A 331 13.85 23.92 13.73
N MET A 332 13.54 23.90 15.03
CA MET A 332 12.37 23.21 15.58
C MET A 332 11.06 23.79 15.03
N LEU A 333 10.88 25.11 15.07
CA LEU A 333 9.70 25.77 14.50
C LEU A 333 9.55 25.48 13.01
N ALA A 334 10.67 25.50 12.26
CA ALA A 334 10.65 25.14 10.85
C ALA A 334 10.19 23.71 10.62
N MET A 335 10.63 22.77 11.48
CA MET A 335 10.16 21.39 11.45
C MET A 335 8.66 21.29 11.71
N ASP A 336 8.14 21.98 12.74
CA ASP A 336 6.71 21.94 13.06
C ASP A 336 5.86 22.43 11.90
N VAL A 337 6.30 23.51 11.23
CA VAL A 337 5.62 24.06 10.05
C VAL A 337 5.60 23.05 8.90
N ILE A 338 6.74 22.45 8.54
CA ILE A 338 6.79 21.53 7.40
C ILE A 338 6.06 20.21 7.70
N ASN A 339 6.12 19.72 8.94
CA ASN A 339 5.36 18.54 9.38
C ASN A 339 3.86 18.78 9.23
N ARG A 340 3.38 19.97 9.63
CA ARG A 340 1.97 20.35 9.45
C ARG A 340 1.58 20.39 7.97
N ILE A 341 2.42 20.97 7.11
CA ILE A 341 2.14 21.02 5.66
C ILE A 341 2.13 19.62 5.05
N ILE A 342 3.10 18.76 5.38
CA ILE A 342 3.14 17.36 4.91
C ILE A 342 1.91 16.59 5.38
N ALA A 343 1.48 16.81 6.62
CA ALA A 343 0.36 16.11 7.22
C ALA A 343 -0.99 16.53 6.66
N HIS A 344 -1.13 17.79 6.27
CA HIS A 344 -2.41 18.41 5.92
C HIS A 344 -2.47 18.96 4.50
N CYS A 345 -1.51 18.62 3.64
CA CYS A 345 -1.60 19.03 2.23
C CYS A 345 -2.81 18.35 1.59
N CYS A 346 -3.65 19.16 0.94
CA CYS A 346 -4.78 18.68 0.14
C CYS A 346 -4.41 18.62 -1.34
N TRP A 347 -3.30 19.23 -1.73
CA TRP A 347 -2.79 19.24 -3.10
C TRP A 347 -1.34 18.74 -3.08
N LEU A 348 -1.04 17.75 -3.92
CA LEU A 348 0.33 17.33 -4.20
C LEU A 348 0.50 16.95 -5.67
N ASN A 349 1.67 17.17 -6.24
CA ASN A 349 1.95 16.83 -7.64
C ASN A 349 3.46 16.68 -7.90
N VAL A 350 3.81 15.87 -8.90
CA VAL A 350 5.15 15.81 -9.49
C VAL A 350 5.06 16.38 -10.91
N HIS A 351 5.57 17.59 -11.11
CA HIS A 351 5.38 18.31 -12.37
C HIS A 351 6.57 19.21 -12.73
N THR A 352 6.63 19.65 -13.98
CA THR A 352 7.69 20.53 -14.47
C THR A 352 7.39 22.00 -14.13
N VAL A 353 8.32 22.66 -13.44
CA VAL A 353 8.26 24.08 -13.10
C VAL A 353 9.55 24.78 -13.56
N PRO A 354 9.51 25.68 -14.56
CA PRO A 354 10.65 26.53 -14.89
C PRO A 354 11.00 27.49 -13.73
N PRO A 355 12.28 27.77 -13.44
CA PRO A 355 13.50 27.19 -14.05
C PRO A 355 13.99 25.91 -13.36
N HIS A 356 13.21 25.33 -12.44
CA HIS A 356 13.63 24.24 -11.56
C HIS A 356 13.59 22.85 -12.19
N GLY A 357 12.92 22.67 -13.33
CA GLY A 357 12.72 21.35 -13.94
C GLY A 357 11.60 20.58 -13.24
N VAL A 358 11.74 19.26 -13.10
CA VAL A 358 10.71 18.43 -12.44
C VAL A 358 10.84 18.54 -10.92
N VAL A 359 9.73 18.84 -10.26
CA VAL A 359 9.68 19.09 -8.81
C VAL A 359 8.54 18.30 -8.18
N PHE A 360 8.71 17.96 -6.90
CA PHE A 360 7.61 17.53 -6.05
C PHE A 360 7.11 18.74 -5.26
N GLU A 361 5.80 19.00 -5.32
CA GLU A 361 5.18 20.15 -4.67
C GLU A 361 3.95 19.71 -3.89
N ILE A 362 3.77 20.32 -2.71
CA ILE A 362 2.61 20.12 -1.85
C ILE A 362 2.05 21.46 -1.42
N ARG A 363 0.73 21.54 -1.26
CA ARG A 363 0.01 22.72 -0.74
C ARG A 363 -1.12 22.34 0.20
N VAL A 364 -1.31 23.16 1.21
CA VAL A 364 -2.51 23.15 2.07
C VAL A 364 -3.63 23.96 1.42
N ALA A 365 -4.84 23.87 1.95
CA ALA A 365 -6.04 24.50 1.39
C ALA A 365 -5.91 26.03 1.20
N ASP A 366 -5.19 26.70 2.10
CA ASP A 366 -4.95 28.14 2.04
C ASP A 366 -3.91 28.54 0.96
N GLY A 367 -3.37 27.58 0.22
CA GLY A 367 -2.43 27.79 -0.88
C GLY A 367 -0.96 27.85 -0.46
N TYR A 368 -0.64 27.93 0.83
CA TYR A 368 0.74 27.78 1.31
C TYR A 368 1.28 26.38 1.02
N GLY A 369 2.58 26.26 0.79
CA GLY A 369 3.15 24.99 0.41
C GLY A 369 4.66 24.90 0.49
N ALA A 370 5.19 23.80 -0.04
CA ALA A 370 6.61 23.51 -0.07
C ALA A 370 6.98 22.72 -1.33
N ARG A 371 8.24 22.87 -1.76
CA ARG A 371 8.74 22.27 -2.99
C ARG A 371 10.11 21.62 -2.78
N TRP A 372 10.31 20.48 -3.44
CA TRP A 372 11.57 19.73 -3.51
C TRP A 372 11.89 19.36 -4.96
N THR A 373 13.11 18.88 -5.20
CA THR A 373 13.40 18.08 -6.39
C THR A 373 12.48 16.87 -6.47
N GLU A 374 12.32 16.30 -7.68
CA GLU A 374 11.46 15.15 -7.96
C GLU A 374 11.64 13.98 -6.96
N ASP A 375 12.88 13.70 -6.57
CA ASP A 375 13.28 12.61 -5.67
C ASP A 375 13.26 12.99 -4.17
N GLY A 376 12.89 14.24 -3.85
CA GLY A 376 12.90 14.75 -2.48
C GLY A 376 14.30 15.04 -1.91
N SER A 377 15.37 14.83 -2.67
CA SER A 377 16.76 14.93 -2.18
C SER A 377 17.21 16.36 -1.86
N LYS A 378 16.52 17.36 -2.43
CA LYS A 378 16.82 18.77 -2.20
C LYS A 378 15.56 19.59 -1.98
N PHE A 379 15.48 20.24 -0.82
CA PHE A 379 14.47 21.25 -0.55
C PHE A 379 14.74 22.53 -1.38
N ILE A 380 13.72 22.97 -2.12
CA ILE A 380 13.78 24.15 -2.98
C ILE A 380 13.30 25.39 -2.23
N GLY A 381 12.16 25.31 -1.55
CA GLY A 381 11.62 26.44 -0.78
C GLY A 381 10.15 26.29 -0.40
N PHE A 382 9.69 27.24 0.43
CA PHE A 382 8.28 27.42 0.75
C PHE A 382 7.55 28.19 -0.36
N LEU A 383 6.23 28.05 -0.38
CA LEU A 383 5.35 28.62 -1.39
C LEU A 383 4.26 29.43 -0.70
N GLU A 384 4.00 30.62 -1.24
CA GLU A 384 2.86 31.45 -0.85
C GLU A 384 1.60 31.04 -1.62
N PRO A 385 0.41 31.47 -1.16
CA PRO A 385 -0.83 31.34 -1.89
C PRO A 385 -0.73 31.99 -3.27
N TYR A 386 -1.52 31.51 -4.22
CA TYR A 386 -1.61 32.15 -5.52
C TYR A 386 -2.15 33.58 -5.37
N MET A 387 -1.43 34.53 -5.96
CA MET A 387 -1.87 35.92 -6.08
C MET A 387 -2.11 36.22 -7.56
N GLN A 388 -3.19 36.95 -7.85
CA GLN A 388 -3.40 37.52 -9.17
C GLN A 388 -2.17 38.37 -9.54
N ASP A 389 -1.60 38.12 -10.73
CA ASP A 389 -0.35 38.72 -11.22
C ASP A 389 0.94 38.43 -10.42
N GLY A 390 0.96 37.35 -9.62
CA GLY A 390 2.13 36.95 -8.83
C GLY A 390 3.41 36.77 -9.65
N HIS A 391 3.30 36.21 -10.86
CA HIS A 391 4.42 36.08 -11.80
C HIS A 391 5.01 37.45 -12.18
N SER A 392 4.16 38.44 -12.48
CA SER A 392 4.55 39.81 -12.86
C SER A 392 5.20 40.57 -11.70
N LYS A 393 4.83 40.25 -10.46
CA LYS A 393 5.44 40.82 -9.24
C LYS A 393 6.66 40.03 -8.74
N ARG A 394 7.13 39.02 -9.48
CA ARG A 394 8.16 38.05 -9.03
C ARG A 394 7.83 37.39 -7.69
N TRP A 395 6.55 37.26 -7.37
CA TRP A 395 6.07 36.79 -6.07
C TRP A 395 6.67 37.58 -4.90
N LYS A 396 6.95 38.88 -5.13
CA LYS A 396 7.18 39.82 -4.04
C LYS A 396 5.85 39.97 -3.29
N HIS A 397 5.90 39.63 -2.01
CA HIS A 397 4.82 39.72 -1.05
C HIS A 397 4.36 41.18 -0.89
#